data_AF-A0A382LEP9-F1
#
_entry.id   AF-A0A382LEP9-F1
#
_cell.length_a   1.000
_cell.length_b   1.000
_cell.length_c   1.000
_cell.angle_alpha   90.00
_cell.angle_beta   90.00
_cell.angle_gamma   90.00
#
_symmetry.space_group_name_H-M   'P 1'
#
loop_
_entity.id
_entity.type
_entity.pdbx_description
1 polymer ?
#
loop_
_entity_poly.entity_id
_entity_poly.type
_entity_poly.pdbx_seq_one_letter_code
_entity_poly.pdbx_strand_id
1 'polypeptide(L)' 'MQAMFGAAALPAFKSTKLLRSLQTSLPSVESLSARFIHFVDCEADFVAAESAEMVSLL' A
#
# COMPACT_ATOMS: atom_id res chain seq x y z
N MET A 1 -2.73 8.86 -15.23
CA MET A 1 -2.25 7.97 -14.14
C MET A 1 -2.06 8.67 -12.79
N GLN A 2 -2.93 8.37 -11.83
CA GLN A 2 -2.86 8.79 -10.43
C GLN A 2 -2.64 7.55 -9.53
N ALA A 3 -1.83 7.68 -8.47
CA ALA A 3 -1.61 6.62 -7.50
C ALA A 3 -2.35 6.91 -6.18
N MET A 4 -3.06 5.91 -5.65
CA MET A 4 -3.85 6.00 -4.41
C MET A 4 -3.39 4.93 -3.42
N PHE A 5 -3.17 5.32 -2.16
CA PHE A 5 -2.69 4.41 -1.12
C PHE A 5 -3.84 3.78 -0.35
N GLY A 6 -3.99 2.47 -0.46
CA GLY A 6 -4.99 1.70 0.26
C GLY A 6 -4.56 1.29 1.67
N ALA A 7 -5.27 0.29 2.19
CA ALA A 7 -5.05 -0.28 3.51
C ALA A 7 -3.70 -1.01 3.65
N ALA A 8 -3.37 -1.41 4.88
CA ALA A 8 -2.21 -2.24 5.17
C ALA A 8 -2.33 -3.59 4.44
N ALA A 9 -1.30 -3.94 3.66
CA ALA A 9 -1.34 -5.12 2.79
C ALA A 9 -1.00 -6.43 3.52
N LEU A 10 -0.35 -6.35 4.68
CA LEU A 10 0.09 -7.50 5.44
C LEU A 10 -0.55 -7.53 6.83
N PRO A 11 -1.22 -8.63 7.20
CA PRO A 11 -1.58 -8.91 8.59
C PRO A 11 -0.33 -9.01 9.47
N ALA A 12 -0.47 -8.69 10.76
CA ALA A 12 0.63 -8.68 11.72
C ALA A 12 1.49 -9.96 11.69
N PHE A 13 0.86 -11.14 11.60
CA PHE A 13 1.61 -12.41 11.57
C PHE A 13 2.45 -12.59 10.29
N LYS A 14 1.98 -12.10 9.13
CA LYS A 14 2.76 -12.16 7.87
C LYS A 14 3.91 -11.17 7.90
N SER A 15 3.67 -9.96 8.40
CA SER A 15 4.71 -8.94 8.57
C SER A 15 5.84 -9.44 9.47
N THR A 16 5.53 -10.07 10.61
CA THR A 16 6.54 -10.64 11.52
C THR A 16 7.32 -11.79 10.88
N LYS A 17 6.64 -12.69 10.14
CA LYS A 17 7.31 -13.79 9.44
C LYS A 17 8.27 -13.28 8.38
N LEU A 18 7.85 -12.27 7.60
CA LEU A 18 8.68 -11.68 6.56
C LEU A 18 9.84 -10.87 7.15
N LEU A 19 9.61 -10.09 8.22
CA LEU A 19 10.66 -9.38 8.94
C LEU A 19 11.74 -10.34 9.46
N ARG A 20 11.36 -11.45 10.08
CA ARG A 20 12.30 -12.47 10.54
C ARG A 20 13.12 -13.07 9.40
N SER A 21 12.46 -13.31 8.26
CA SER A 21 13.12 -13.85 7.06
C SER A 21 14.12 -12.84 6.48
N LEU A 22 13.73 -11.55 6.42
CA LEU A 22 14.60 -10.45 6.00
C LEU A 22 15.80 -10.29 6.93
N GLN A 23 15.59 -10.31 8.25
CA GLN A 23 16.66 -10.19 9.24
C GLN A 23 17.68 -11.32 9.18
N THR A 24 17.29 -12.51 8.69
CA THR A 24 18.22 -13.62 8.47
C THR A 24 19.21 -13.31 7.35
N SER A 25 18.81 -12.54 6.34
CA SER A 25 19.66 -12.16 5.20
C SER A 25 20.28 -10.76 5.36
N LEU A 26 19.57 -9.85 6.02
CA LEU A 26 19.88 -8.45 6.21
C LEU A 26 19.50 -8.04 7.64
N PRO A 27 20.38 -8.29 8.62
CA PRO A 27 20.09 -8.09 10.04
C PRO A 27 19.77 -6.64 10.42
N SER A 28 20.16 -5.67 9.59
CA SER A 28 19.92 -4.24 9.81
C SER A 28 18.47 -3.80 9.57
N VAL A 29 17.60 -4.68 9.08
CA VAL A 29 16.17 -4.35 8.88
C VAL A 29 15.43 -4.44 10.21
N GLU A 30 15.06 -3.28 10.76
CA GLU A 30 14.40 -3.19 12.07
C GLU A 30 12.86 -3.23 11.99
N SER A 31 12.29 -2.79 10.87
CA SER A 31 10.84 -2.76 10.68
C SER A 31 10.44 -2.94 9.23
N LEU A 32 9.19 -3.36 9.01
CA LEU A 32 8.59 -3.56 7.71
C LEU A 32 7.15 -3.05 7.73
N SER A 33 6.78 -2.26 6.73
CA SER A 33 5.39 -1.89 6.46
C SER A 33 5.05 -2.18 4.99
N ALA A 34 3.79 -2.51 4.74
CA ALA A 34 3.30 -2.80 3.40
C ALA A 34 1.89 -2.25 3.24
N ARG A 35 1.60 -1.63 2.10
CA ARG A 35 0.31 -1.02 1.77
C ARG A 35 -0.07 -1.35 0.33
N PHE A 36 -1.37 -1.45 0.06
CA PHE A 36 -1.85 -1.52 -1.32
C PHE A 36 -1.65 -0.15 -2.00
N ILE A 37 -1.29 -0.18 -3.28
CA ILE A 37 -1.21 1.00 -4.14
C ILE A 37 -2.10 0.70 -5.34
N HIS A 38 -3.12 1.53 -5.52
CA HIS A 38 -4.05 1.46 -6.64
C HIS A 38 -3.63 2.50 -7.68
N PHE A 39 -3.35 2.04 -8.90
CA PHE A 39 -3.10 2.93 -10.02
C PHE A 39 -4.40 3.13 -10.77
N VAL A 40 -4.81 4.38 -10.87
CA VAL A 40 -6.02 4.75 -11.59
C VAL A 40 -5.59 5.54 -12.81
N ASP A 41 -5.97 5.03 -13.98
CA ASP A 41 -5.82 5.78 -15.21
C ASP A 41 -7.17 6.38 -15.58
N CYS A 42 -7.33 7.65 -15.22
CA CYS A 42 -8.51 8.43 -15.57
C CYS A 42 -8.22 9.35 -16.76
N GLU A 43 -9.25 9.60 -17.56
CA GLU A 43 -9.27 10.64 -18.58
C GLU A 43 -9.08 12.04 -17.97
N ALA A 44 -8.65 13.00 -18.79
CA ALA A 44 -8.22 14.33 -18.35
C ALA A 44 -9.27 15.14 -17.55
N ASP A 45 -10.55 14.77 -17.64
CA ASP A 45 -11.67 15.43 -16.97
C ASP A 45 -12.07 14.78 -15.63
N PHE A 46 -11.26 13.85 -15.09
CA PHE A 46 -11.54 13.27 -13.77
C PHE A 46 -11.36 14.31 -12.66
N VAL A 47 -12.47 14.88 -12.22
CA VAL A 47 -12.52 15.96 -11.26
C VAL A 47 -12.18 15.43 -9.87
N ALA A 48 -11.29 16.11 -9.15
CA ALA A 48 -10.88 15.78 -7.79
C ALA A 48 -12.06 15.61 -6.78
N ALA A 49 -13.25 16.14 -7.09
CA ALA A 49 -14.46 15.94 -6.30
C ALA A 49 -14.97 14.49 -6.31
N GLU A 50 -14.81 13.76 -7.42
CA GLU A 50 -15.19 12.34 -7.55
C GLU A 50 -14.12 11.40 -6.95
N SER A 51 -12.91 11.91 -6.73
CA SER A 51 -11.81 11.15 -6.15
C SER A 51 -12.08 10.73 -4.70
N ALA A 52 -12.87 11.50 -3.94
CA ALA A 52 -13.19 11.20 -2.55
C ALA A 52 -14.08 9.97 -2.40
N GLU A 53 -15.06 9.78 -3.29
CA GLU A 53 -15.87 8.56 -3.31
C GLU A 53 -15.04 7.35 -3.73
N MET A 54 -14.13 7.51 -4.70
CA MET A 54 -13.20 6.45 -5.07
C MET A 54 -12.28 6.03 -3.92
N VAL A 55 -11.76 6.97 -3.12
CA VAL A 55 -10.98 6.64 -1.91
C VAL A 55 -11.81 5.81 -0.94
N SER A 56 -13.12 6.08 -0.81
CA SER A 56 -13.99 5.33 0.10
C SER A 56 -14.25 3.89 -0.33
N LEU A 57 -14.02 3.54 -1.60
CA LEU A 57 -14.23 2.20 -2.16
C LEU A 57 -12.95 1.33 -2.15
N LEU A 58 -11.80 1.90 -1.75
CA LEU A 58 -10.47 1.28 -1.78
C LEU A 58 -9.89 1.07 -0.37
#